data_AF-A0A1Q6H351-F1
#
_entry.id   AF-A0A1Q6H351-F1
#
_cell.length_a   1.000
_cell.length_b   1.000
_cell.length_c   1.000
_cell.angle_alpha   90.00
_cell.angle_beta   90.00
_cell.angle_gamma   90.00
#
_symmetry.space_group_name_H-M   'P 1'
#
loop_
_entity.id
_entity.type
_entity.pdbx_description
1 polymer ?
#
loop_
_entity_poly.entity_id
_entity_poly.type
_entity_poly.pdbx_seq_one_letter_code
_entity_poly.pdbx_strand_id
1 'polypeptide(L)'
;MIDRLMVKKEALQCSGKIYSEEYRRRFGTKNDIFRVEKNPTDNSKLVLTINRQPISDWFKEQWDKLRQSLRSTVQEEKKSKGLKM
;
A
#
# COMPACT_ATOMS: atom_id res chain seq x y z
N MET A 1 -19.13 -4.59 -8.73
CA MET A 1 -18.22 -3.63 -8.03
C MET A 1 -16.91 -3.50 -8.81
N ILE A 2 -16.26 -4.63 -9.11
CA ILE A 2 -15.05 -4.71 -9.95
C ILE A 2 -15.28 -4.18 -11.37
N ASP A 3 -16.49 -4.34 -11.93
CA ASP A 3 -16.82 -3.82 -13.27
C ASP A 3 -16.71 -2.29 -13.39
N ARG A 4 -16.95 -1.54 -12.30
CA ARG A 4 -16.77 -0.08 -12.32
C ARG A 4 -15.30 0.29 -12.48
N LEU A 5 -14.40 -0.47 -11.86
CA LEU A 5 -12.97 -0.27 -11.96
C LEU A 5 -12.41 -0.79 -13.30
N MET A 6 -12.80 -1.98 -13.73
CA MET A 6 -12.23 -2.64 -14.91
C MET A 6 -12.89 -2.21 -16.23
N VAL A 7 -14.22 -2.09 -16.26
CA VAL A 7 -14.98 -1.78 -17.48
C VAL A 7 -15.16 -0.27 -17.65
N LYS A 8 -15.51 0.44 -16.56
CA LYS A 8 -15.76 1.89 -16.62
C LYS A 8 -14.55 2.76 -16.31
N LYS A 9 -13.45 2.16 -15.81
CA LYS A 9 -12.23 2.88 -15.36
C LYS A 9 -12.55 3.98 -14.33
N GLU A 10 -13.62 3.79 -13.57
CA GLU A 10 -14.08 4.72 -12.55
C GLU A 10 -13.19 4.59 -11.31
N ALA A 11 -13.08 5.71 -10.59
CA ALA A 11 -12.48 5.73 -9.26
C ALA A 11 -13.37 4.93 -8.30
N LEU A 12 -12.81 3.91 -7.67
CA LEU A 12 -13.47 3.09 -6.66
C LEU A 12 -12.88 3.38 -5.30
N GLN A 13 -13.69 3.92 -4.39
CA GLN A 13 -13.31 4.05 -2.99
C GLN A 13 -13.39 2.66 -2.34
N CYS A 14 -12.25 2.15 -1.86
CA CYS A 14 -12.17 0.86 -1.19
C CYS A 14 -11.66 1.01 0.23
N SER A 15 -12.42 0.46 1.16
CA SER A 15 -12.04 0.28 2.54
C SER A 15 -11.98 -1.22 2.83
N GLY A 16 -10.83 -1.72 3.27
CA GLY A 16 -10.64 -3.15 3.44
C GLY A 16 -9.20 -3.56 3.62
N LYS A 17 -8.89 -4.81 3.23
CA LYS A 17 -7.52 -5.31 3.18
C LYS A 17 -7.24 -5.76 1.76
N ILE A 18 -6.17 -5.26 1.17
CA ILE A 18 -5.69 -5.71 -0.14
C ILE A 18 -4.49 -6.62 0.06
N TYR A 19 -4.39 -7.68 -0.75
CA TYR A 19 -3.25 -8.59 -0.71
C TYR A 19 -2.21 -8.14 -1.73
N SER A 20 -0.95 -8.05 -1.31
CA SER A 20 0.19 -7.87 -2.19
C SER A 20 0.81 -9.22 -2.47
N GLU A 21 0.87 -9.63 -3.73
CA GLU A 21 1.66 -10.79 -4.15
C GLU A 21 3.15 -10.54 -3.92
N GLU A 22 3.65 -9.32 -4.20
CA GLU A 22 5.06 -8.94 -4.06
C GLU A 22 5.58 -9.15 -2.62
N TYR A 23 4.79 -8.75 -1.61
CA TYR A 23 5.17 -8.90 -0.19
C TYR A 23 4.49 -10.08 0.51
N ARG A 24 3.67 -10.87 -0.20
CA ARG A 24 2.85 -11.97 0.32
C ARG A 24 2.09 -11.62 1.59
N ARG A 25 1.55 -10.40 1.65
CA ARG A 25 0.92 -9.85 2.86
C ARG A 25 -0.30 -9.00 2.54
N ARG A 26 -1.23 -8.95 3.49
CA ARG A 26 -2.40 -8.07 3.44
C ARG A 26 -2.09 -6.72 4.08
N PHE A 27 -2.39 -5.64 3.36
CA PHE A 27 -2.29 -4.26 3.83
C PHE A 27 -3.69 -3.67 3.99
N GLY A 28 -3.89 -2.92 5.06
CA GLY A 28 -5.17 -2.25 5.32
C GLY A 28 -5.28 -0.97 4.49
N THR A 29 -6.42 -0.79 3.84
CA THR A 29 -6.79 0.44 3.13
C THR A 29 -8.00 1.05 3.80
N LYS A 30 -8.02 2.39 3.92
CA LYS A 30 -9.12 3.11 4.58
C LYS A 30 -9.50 4.29 3.71
N ASN A 31 -10.61 4.15 2.98
CA ASN A 31 -11.14 5.15 2.05
C ASN A 31 -10.15 5.52 0.94
N ASP A 32 -9.24 4.61 0.59
CA ASP A 32 -8.30 4.82 -0.49
C ASP A 32 -9.01 4.70 -1.84
N ILE A 33 -8.63 5.55 -2.79
CA ILE A 33 -9.26 5.64 -4.11
C ILE A 33 -8.45 4.81 -5.10
N PHE A 34 -9.04 3.72 -5.59
CA PHE A 34 -8.48 2.86 -6.61
C PHE A 34 -8.90 3.35 -7.97
N ARG A 35 -7.97 3.46 -8.91
CA ARG A 35 -8.26 3.89 -10.27
C ARG A 35 -7.38 3.14 -11.26
N VAL A 36 -7.94 2.81 -12.42
CA VAL A 36 -7.16 2.29 -13.54
C VAL A 36 -6.89 3.46 -14.49
N GLU A 37 -5.62 3.82 -14.62
CA GLU A 37 -5.16 4.93 -15.45
C GLU A 37 -4.35 4.41 -16.63
N LYS A 38 -4.31 5.16 -17.74
CA LYS A 38 -3.39 4.83 -18.84
C LYS A 38 -1.98 5.20 -18.41
N ASN A 39 -1.00 4.38 -18.79
CA ASN A 39 0.40 4.70 -18.53
C ASN A 39 0.77 5.97 -19.32
N PRO A 40 1.35 7.01 -18.69
CA PRO A 40 1.72 8.25 -19.37
C PRO A 40 2.76 8.05 -20.48
N THR A 41 3.60 7.01 -20.36
CA THR A 41 4.66 6.69 -21.33
C THR A 41 4.21 5.70 -22.39
N ASP A 42 3.17 4.91 -22.11
CA ASP A 42 2.72 3.83 -22.99
C ASP A 42 1.19 3.71 -22.98
N ASN A 43 0.54 4.30 -23.97
CA ASN A 43 -0.92 4.32 -24.08
C ASN A 43 -1.57 2.93 -24.25
N SER A 44 -0.79 1.89 -24.54
CA SER A 44 -1.28 0.50 -24.59
C SER A 44 -1.37 -0.15 -23.20
N LYS A 45 -0.71 0.43 -22.20
CA LYS A 45 -0.65 -0.10 -20.84
C LYS A 45 -1.62 0.62 -19.90
N LEU A 46 -2.17 -0.16 -18.97
CA LEU A 46 -2.98 0.33 -17.88
C LEU A 46 -2.23 0.11 -16.56
N VAL A 47 -2.31 1.11 -15.68
CA VAL A 47 -1.70 1.08 -14.35
C VAL A 47 -2.82 1.21 -13.33
N LEU A 48 -2.87 0.27 -12.38
CA LEU A 48 -3.72 0.40 -11.21
C LEU A 48 -3.02 1.33 -10.22
N THR A 49 -3.71 2.40 -9.85
CA THR A 49 -3.25 3.40 -8.89
C THR A 49 -4.14 3.42 -7.66
N ILE A 50 -3.53 3.69 -6.50
CA ILE A 50 -4.20 3.98 -5.24
C ILE A 50 -3.87 5.44 -4.91
N ASN A 51 -4.87 6.30 -4.79
CA ASN A 51 -4.70 7.75 -4.59
C ASN A 51 -3.76 8.40 -5.63
N ARG A 52 -3.88 7.99 -6.91
CA ARG A 52 -3.02 8.43 -8.05
C ARG A 52 -1.55 8.01 -7.97
N GLN A 53 -1.21 7.13 -7.04
CA GLN A 53 0.10 6.51 -6.96
C GLN A 53 0.04 5.07 -7.48
N PRO A 54 1.01 4.59 -8.27
CA PRO A 54 1.05 3.20 -8.71
C PRO A 54 0.94 2.22 -7.54
N ILE A 55 0.13 1.17 -7.70
CA ILE A 55 -0.15 0.23 -6.61
C ILE A 55 1.12 -0.44 -6.05
N SER A 56 2.12 -0.70 -6.89
CA SER A 56 3.42 -1.25 -6.47
C SER A 56 4.17 -0.30 -5.54
N ASP A 57 4.22 0.99 -5.89
CA ASP A 57 4.88 2.01 -5.05
C ASP A 57 4.14 2.18 -3.73
N TRP A 58 2.80 2.17 -3.77
CA TRP A 58 1.98 2.23 -2.56
C TRP A 58 2.28 1.06 -1.62
N PHE A 59 2.38 -0.16 -2.15
CA PHE A 59 2.73 -1.34 -1.35
C PHE A 59 4.12 -1.22 -0.72
N LYS A 60 5.10 -0.74 -1.48
CA LYS A 60 6.46 -0.51 -1.00
C LYS A 60 6.46 0.47 0.18
N GLU A 61 5.73 1.57 0.09
CA GLU A 61 5.62 2.53 1.20
C GLU A 61 4.95 1.93 2.44
N GLN A 62 3.87 1.16 2.28
CA GLN A 62 3.23 0.50 3.42
C GLN A 62 4.16 -0.54 4.06
N TRP A 63 4.94 -1.24 3.25
CA TRP A 63 5.93 -2.21 3.72
C TRP A 63 7.08 -1.54 4.47
N ASP A 64 7.61 -0.44 3.95
CA ASP A 64 8.68 0.30 4.60
C ASP A 64 8.21 0.93 5.91
N LYS A 65 6.98 1.49 5.97
CA LYS A 65 6.37 1.95 7.22
C LYS A 65 6.26 0.83 8.26
N LEU A 66 5.81 -0.36 7.83
CA LEU A 66 5.72 -1.54 8.70
C LEU A 66 7.10 -1.98 9.22
N ARG A 67 8.14 -1.94 8.38
CA ARG A 67 9.50 -2.30 8.79
C ARG A 67 10.13 -1.27 9.72
N GLN A 68 9.87 0.01 9.48
CA GLN A 68 10.35 1.09 10.35
C GLN A 68 9.71 1.00 11.74
N SER A 69 8.38 0.77 11.83
CA SER A 69 7.73 0.63 13.13
C SER A 69 8.30 -0.53 13.95
N LEU A 70 8.59 -1.67 13.31
CA LEU A 70 9.23 -2.82 13.98
C LEU A 70 10.65 -2.51 14.46
N ARG A 71 11.43 -1.73 13.70
CA ARG A 71 12.79 -1.31 14.10
C ARG A 71 12.77 -0.35 15.28
N SER A 72 11.83 0.59 15.31
CA SER A 72 11.67 1.53 16.42
C SER A 72 11.33 0.81 17.73
N THR A 73 10.42 -0.16 17.69
CA THR A 73 10.08 -0.99 18.87
C THR A 73 11.30 -1.74 19.42
N VAL A 74 12.11 -2.35 18.54
CA VAL A 74 13.31 -3.10 18.96
C VAL A 74 14.41 -2.19 19.54
N GLN A 75 14.52 -0.95 19.10
CA GLN A 75 15.47 0.02 19.67
C GLN A 75 15.03 0.54 21.04
N GLU A 76 13.73 0.78 21.26
CA GLU A 76 13.20 1.15 22.58
C GLU A 76 13.43 0.03 23.61
N GLU A 77 13.13 -1.23 23.27
CA GLU A 77 13.35 -2.36 24.18
C GLU A 77 14.82 -2.55 24.60
N LYS A 78 15.77 -2.22 23.72
CA LYS A 78 17.21 -2.28 24.04
C LYS A 78 17.68 -1.15 24.96
N LYS A 79 17.05 0.03 24.90
CA LYS A 79 17.34 1.12 25.85
C LYS A 79 16.75 0.85 27.24
N SER A 80 15.59 0.18 27.32
CA SER A 80 14.91 -0.09 28.60
C SER A 80 15.54 -1.21 29.43
N LYS A 81 16.35 -2.11 28.83
CA LYS A 81 17.02 -3.21 29.54
C LYS A 81 18.35 -2.81 30.22
N GLY A 82 18.74 -1.54 30.14
CA GLY A 82 19.99 -1.01 30.70
C GLY A 82 19.87 -0.31 32.05
N LEU A 83 18.68 -0.20 32.65
CA LEU A 83 18.52 0.40 33.98
C LEU A 83 18.47 -0.70 35.06
N LYS A 84 19.65 -1.20 35.45
CA LYS A 84 19.82 -1.83 36.77
C LYS A 84 20.43 -0.76 37.69
N MET A 85 19.67 -0.38 38.72
CA MET A 85 20.21 0.33 39.89
C MET A 85 21.21 -0.56 40.64
#